data_AF-A0A022IVD0-F1
#
_entry.id   AF-A0A022IVD0-F1
#
_cell.length_a   1.000
_cell.length_b   1.000
_cell.length_c   1.000
_cell.angle_alpha   90.00
_cell.angle_beta   90.00
_cell.angle_gamma   90.00
#
_symmetry.space_group_name_H-M   'P 1'
#
loop_
_entity.id
_entity.type
_entity.pdbx_description
1 polymer ?
#
loop_
_entity_poly.entity_id
_entity_poly.type
_entity_poly.pdbx_seq_one_letter_code
_entity_poly.pdbx_strand_id
1 'polypeptide(L)'
;MAKTLQELLANRSPESQARIQKMADELLLENQLYLIREELEISQKELAETLGIKQPSLSAIENRGNDLKISTMKKYVEAMGGKLRIDVELPTGKHIGFNV
;
A
#
# COMPACT_ATOMS: atom_id res chain seq x y z
N MET A 1 24.81 17.54 13.70
CA MET A 1 23.97 17.20 12.52
C MET A 1 23.01 16.10 12.94
N ALA A 2 21.76 16.12 12.47
CA ALA A 2 20.84 15.02 12.73
C ALA A 2 21.38 13.76 12.04
N LYS A 3 21.40 12.62 12.75
CA LYS A 3 21.78 11.34 12.15
C LYS A 3 20.74 10.97 11.09
N THR A 4 21.18 10.53 9.92
CA THR A 4 20.30 10.04 8.86
C THR A 4 19.69 8.70 9.27
N LEU A 5 18.53 8.36 8.70
CA LEU A 5 17.87 7.08 8.93
C LEU A 5 18.80 5.90 8.62
N GLN A 6 19.60 6.01 7.55
CA GLN A 6 20.58 4.99 7.16
C GLN A 6 21.66 4.78 8.23
N GLU A 7 22.18 5.86 8.82
CA GLU A 7 23.16 5.77 9.91
C GLU A 7 22.56 5.17 11.19
N LEU A 8 21.28 5.43 11.47
CA LEU A 8 20.59 4.84 12.62
C LEU A 8 20.33 3.34 12.44
N LEU A 9 20.00 2.90 11.23
CA LEU A 9 19.81 1.49 10.89
C LEU A 9 21.13 0.72 10.89
N ALA A 10 22.19 1.30 10.31
CA ALA A 10 23.53 0.70 10.26
C ALA A 10 24.13 0.45 11.66
N ASN A 11 23.75 1.26 12.65
CA ASN A 11 24.17 1.10 14.05
C ASN A 11 23.39 0.03 14.84
N ARG A 12 22.42 -0.67 14.22
CA ARG A 12 21.66 -1.75 14.86
C ARG A 12 22.20 -3.12 14.52
N SER A 13 21.92 -4.11 15.38
CA SER A 13 22.28 -5.51 15.11
C SER A 13 21.55 -6.06 13.87
N PRO A 14 22.13 -7.06 13.17
CA PRO A 14 21.48 -7.69 12.01
C PRO A 14 20.08 -8.23 12.32
N GLU A 15 19.87 -8.83 13.49
CA GLU A 15 18.55 -9.30 13.93
C GLU A 15 17.55 -8.14 14.10
N SER A 16 18.01 -7.00 14.62
CA SER A 16 17.16 -5.83 14.77
C SER A 16 16.83 -5.22 13.40
N GLN A 17 17.78 -5.21 12.47
CA GLN A 17 17.54 -4.75 11.10
C GLN A 17 16.51 -5.64 10.41
N ALA A 18 16.63 -6.96 10.52
CA ALA A 18 15.69 -7.91 9.95
C ALA A 18 14.26 -7.75 10.52
N ARG A 19 14.12 -7.53 11.84
CA ARG A 19 12.81 -7.22 12.44
C ARG A 19 12.22 -5.91 11.94
N ILE A 20 13.03 -4.86 11.87
CA ILE A 20 12.59 -3.54 11.36
C ILE A 20 12.17 -3.66 9.90
N GLN A 21 12.93 -4.38 9.08
CA GLN A 21 12.59 -4.60 7.68
C GLN A 21 11.25 -5.33 7.55
N LYS A 22 11.06 -6.42 8.30
CA LYS A 22 9.79 -7.15 8.29
C LYS A 22 8.60 -6.27 8.68
N MET A 23 8.75 -5.45 9.74
CA MET A 23 7.72 -4.50 10.15
C MET A 23 7.47 -3.42 9.09
N ALA A 24 8.52 -2.94 8.42
CA ALA A 24 8.39 -1.97 7.35
C ALA A 24 7.66 -2.57 6.14
N ASP A 25 7.94 -3.81 5.78
CA ASP A 25 7.27 -4.51 4.68
C ASP A 25 5.77 -4.72 4.99
N GLU A 26 5.43 -5.10 6.23
CA GLU A 26 4.05 -5.19 6.71
C GLU A 26 3.34 -3.82 6.64
N LEU A 27 3.99 -2.75 7.11
CA LEU A 27 3.45 -1.39 7.05
C LEU A 27 3.28 -0.88 5.61
N LEU A 28 4.21 -1.19 4.71
CA LEU A 28 4.13 -0.82 3.30
C LEU A 28 2.96 -1.51 2.61
N LEU A 29 2.73 -2.78 2.93
CA LEU A 29 1.60 -3.55 2.41
C LEU A 29 0.26 -2.98 2.92
N GLU A 30 0.21 -2.57 4.19
CA GLU A 30 -0.97 -1.92 4.76
C GLU A 30 -1.27 -0.55 4.13
N ASN A 31 -0.23 0.21 3.76
CA ASN A 31 -0.37 1.59 3.29
C ASN A 31 -0.29 1.75 1.75
N GLN A 32 -0.32 0.66 0.99
CA GLN A 32 0.00 0.71 -0.44
C GLN A 32 -1.00 1.55 -1.24
N LEU A 33 -2.29 1.53 -0.88
CA LEU A 33 -3.32 2.40 -1.47
C LEU A 33 -3.12 3.88 -1.13
N TYR A 34 -2.70 4.17 0.11
CA TYR A 34 -2.36 5.53 0.53
C TYR A 34 -1.20 6.07 -0.31
N LEU A 35 -0.14 5.29 -0.49
CA LEU A 35 1.03 5.68 -1.30
C LEU A 35 0.66 5.94 -2.76
N ILE A 36 -0.20 5.11 -3.35
CA ILE A 36 -0.69 5.31 -4.72
C ILE A 36 -1.52 6.60 -4.80
N ARG A 37 -2.37 6.87 -3.81
CA ARG A 37 -3.19 8.09 -3.78
C ARG A 37 -2.33 9.35 -3.66
N GLU A 38 -1.29 9.33 -2.81
CA GLU A 38 -0.35 10.45 -2.66
C GLU A 38 0.46 10.67 -3.95
N GLU A 39 0.91 9.61 -4.61
CA GLU A 39 1.62 9.69 -5.90
C GLU A 39 0.75 10.32 -7.00
N LEU A 40 -0.56 10.11 -6.93
CA LEU A 40 -1.54 10.70 -7.85
C LEU A 40 -2.01 12.10 -7.41
N GLU A 41 -1.49 12.63 -6.30
CA GLU A 41 -1.84 13.93 -5.71
C GLU A 41 -3.35 14.10 -5.42
N ILE A 42 -4.06 13.00 -5.14
CA ILE A 42 -5.51 13.02 -4.86
C ILE A 42 -5.73 13.10 -3.34
N SER A 43 -6.56 14.04 -2.87
CA SER A 43 -6.90 14.08 -1.44
C SER A 43 -7.86 12.96 -1.05
N GLN A 44 -7.81 12.56 0.23
CA GLN A 44 -8.74 11.58 0.79
C GLN A 44 -10.22 12.04 0.66
N LYS A 45 -10.48 13.35 0.68
CA LYS A 45 -11.82 13.88 0.52
C LYS A 45 -12.32 13.72 -0.93
N GLU A 46 -11.49 14.08 -1.90
CA GLU A 46 -11.82 13.96 -3.33
C GLU A 46 -12.09 12.52 -3.71
N LEU A 47 -11.23 11.59 -3.28
CA LEU A 47 -11.43 10.17 -3.60
C LEU A 47 -12.68 9.59 -2.92
N ALA A 48 -12.99 10.03 -1.70
CA ALA A 48 -14.21 9.60 -1.01
C ALA A 48 -15.47 10.08 -1.74
N GLU A 49 -15.45 11.32 -2.26
CA GLU A 49 -16.51 11.88 -3.09
C GLU A 49 -16.68 11.09 -4.40
N THR A 50 -15.59 10.77 -5.09
CA THR A 50 -15.62 9.95 -6.32
C THR A 50 -16.19 8.55 -6.06
N LEU A 51 -15.87 7.95 -4.91
CA LEU A 51 -16.37 6.64 -4.51
C LEU A 51 -17.79 6.66 -3.93
N GLY A 52 -18.37 7.85 -3.71
CA GLY A 52 -19.69 7.99 -3.09
C GLY A 52 -19.74 7.52 -1.63
N ILE A 53 -18.61 7.57 -0.91
CA ILE A 53 -18.50 7.15 0.48
C ILE A 53 -18.07 8.32 1.38
N LYS A 54 -18.20 8.15 2.70
CA LYS A 54 -17.72 9.15 3.65
C LYS A 54 -16.20 9.05 3.80
N GLN A 55 -15.51 10.18 4.00
CA GLN A 55 -14.07 10.23 4.23
C GLN A 55 -13.57 9.27 5.36
N PRO A 56 -14.25 9.12 6.52
CA PRO A 56 -13.84 8.14 7.53
C PRO A 56 -13.93 6.69 7.04
N SER A 57 -14.85 6.40 6.11
CA SER A 57 -14.95 5.08 5.49
C SER A 57 -13.77 4.82 4.54
N LEU A 58 -13.29 5.85 3.84
CA LEU A 58 -12.08 5.76 3.04
C LEU A 58 -10.84 5.54 3.91
N SER A 59 -10.72 6.27 5.02
CA SER A 59 -9.63 6.06 5.99
C SER A 59 -9.66 4.65 6.59
N ALA A 60 -10.85 4.09 6.88
CA ALA A 60 -10.97 2.71 7.33
C ALA A 60 -10.60 1.69 6.25
N ILE A 61 -10.78 2.02 4.97
CA ILE A 61 -10.34 1.19 3.84
C ILE A 61 -8.81 1.21 3.72
N GLU A 62 -8.20 2.39 3.78
CA GLU A 62 -6.74 2.56 3.73
C GLU A 62 -6.04 1.90 4.92
N ASN A 63 -6.62 1.97 6.12
CA ASN A 63 -6.05 1.38 7.34
C ASN A 63 -6.31 -0.13 7.51
N ARG A 64 -7.18 -0.74 6.68
CA ARG A 64 -7.51 -2.18 6.79
C ARG A 64 -6.48 -3.10 6.13
N GLY A 65 -5.54 -2.55 5.36
CA GLY A 65 -4.39 -3.26 4.82
C GLY A 65 -4.70 -4.64 4.23
N ASN A 66 -4.14 -5.69 4.85
CA ASN A 66 -4.16 -7.09 4.40
C ASN A 66 -5.55 -7.73 4.25
N ASP A 67 -6.59 -7.20 4.91
CA ASP A 67 -7.95 -7.75 4.85
C ASP A 67 -8.82 -7.09 3.76
N LEU A 68 -8.21 -6.28 2.88
CA LEU A 68 -8.96 -5.56 1.87
C LEU A 68 -9.40 -6.49 0.73
N LYS A 69 -10.72 -6.53 0.48
CA LYS A 69 -11.27 -7.27 -0.66
C LYS A 69 -10.73 -6.72 -1.98
N ILE A 70 -10.35 -7.60 -2.90
CA ILE A 70 -9.92 -7.25 -4.25
C ILE A 70 -10.96 -6.36 -4.97
N SER A 71 -12.26 -6.61 -4.76
CA SER A 71 -13.33 -5.76 -5.31
C SER A 71 -13.28 -4.31 -4.82
N THR A 72 -12.81 -4.09 -3.59
CA THR A 72 -12.65 -2.75 -3.01
C THR A 72 -11.39 -2.07 -3.56
N MET A 73 -10.27 -2.79 -3.66
CA MET A 73 -9.05 -2.30 -4.33
C MET A 73 -9.33 -1.89 -5.77
N LYS A 74 -10.09 -2.70 -6.51
CA LYS A 74 -10.47 -2.39 -7.89
C LYS A 74 -11.19 -1.06 -7.97
N LYS A 75 -12.28 -0.89 -7.21
CA LYS A 75 -13.06 0.36 -7.19
C LYS A 75 -12.21 1.56 -6.80
N TYR A 76 -11.33 1.38 -5.82
CA TYR A 76 -10.43 2.42 -5.34
C TYR A 76 -9.45 2.86 -6.44
N VAL A 77 -8.79 1.90 -7.10
CA VAL A 77 -7.86 2.16 -8.22
C VAL A 77 -8.56 2.76 -9.44
N GLU A 78 -9.75 2.26 -9.79
CA GLU A 78 -10.56 2.81 -10.90
C GLU A 78 -11.05 4.23 -10.61
N ALA A 79 -11.42 4.54 -9.36
CA ALA A 79 -11.80 5.89 -8.96
C ALA A 79 -10.64 6.89 -9.05
N MET A 80 -9.39 6.41 -8.95
CA MET A 80 -8.20 7.20 -9.22
C MET A 80 -7.80 7.24 -10.71
N GLY A 81 -8.61 6.64 -11.61
CA GLY A 81 -8.31 6.56 -13.05
C GLY A 81 -7.29 5.48 -13.43
N GLY A 82 -6.90 4.63 -12.49
CA GLY A 82 -5.98 3.51 -12.70
C GLY A 82 -6.67 2.24 -13.19
N LYS A 83 -5.86 1.21 -13.46
CA LYS A 83 -6.33 -0.16 -13.76
C LYS A 83 -5.67 -1.13 -12.79
N LEU A 84 -6.48 -1.94 -12.11
CA LEU A 84 -5.96 -2.96 -11.21
C LEU A 84 -5.56 -4.21 -12.01
N ARG A 85 -4.30 -4.63 -11.84
CA ARG A 85 -3.78 -5.91 -12.34
C ARG A 85 -3.23 -6.70 -11.16
N ILE A 86 -3.63 -7.96 -11.05
CA ILE A 86 -3.03 -8.90 -10.10
C ILE A 86 -1.93 -9.65 -10.82
N ASP A 87 -0.77 -9.73 -10.21
CA ASP A 87 0.34 -10.58 -10.63
C ASP A 87 0.52 -11.72 -9.63
N VAL A 88 0.62 -12.95 -10.14
CA VAL A 88 0.82 -14.15 -9.33
C VAL A 88 2.16 -14.77 -9.70
N GLU A 89 3.09 -14.82 -8.75
CA GLU A 89 4.34 -15.55 -8.88
C GLU A 89 4.16 -17.02 -8.48
N LEU A 90 4.43 -17.92 -9.41
CA LEU A 90 4.41 -19.35 -9.17
C LEU A 90 5.75 -19.83 -8.59
N PRO A 91 5.80 -20.95 -7.86
CA PRO A 91 7.06 -21.54 -7.36
C PRO A 91 8.10 -21.85 -8.43
N THR A 92 7.70 -21.88 -9.70
CA THR A 92 8.59 -22.04 -10.86
C THR A 92 9.28 -20.73 -11.28
N GLY A 93 9.05 -19.62 -10.57
CA GLY A 93 9.49 -18.27 -10.94
C GLY A 93 8.72 -17.68 -12.13
N LYS A 94 7.54 -18.23 -12.45
CA LYS A 94 6.69 -17.76 -13.56
C LYS A 94 5.63 -16.80 -13.02
N HIS A 95 5.52 -15.63 -13.64
CA HIS A 95 4.50 -14.64 -13.33
C HIS A 95 3.26 -14.81 -14.22
N ILE A 96 2.08 -14.77 -13.62
CA ILE A 96 0.79 -14.77 -14.32
C ILE A 96 0.01 -13.53 -13.88
N GLY A 97 -0.06 -12.54 -14.78
CA GLY A 97 -0.76 -11.28 -14.53
C GLY A 97 -2.12 -11.19 -15.23
N PHE A 98 -3.21 -10.96 -14.48
CA PHE A 98 -4.57 -10.77 -15.02
C PHE A 98 -5.25 -9.51 -14.48
N ASN A 99 -6.15 -8.94 -15.28
CA ASN A 99 -6.94 -7.77 -14.90
C ASN A 99 -8.13 -8.21 -14.05
N VAL A 100 -8.52 -7.39 -13.07
CA VAL A 100 -9.65 -7.69 -12.18
C VAL A 100 -10.74 -6.67 -12.31
#